data_AF-A0A9W6WJ88-F1
#
_entry.id   AF-A0A9W6WJ88-F1
#
_cell.length_a   1.000
_cell.length_b   1.000
_cell.length_c   1.000
_cell.angle_alpha   90.00
_cell.angle_beta   90.00
_cell.angle_gamma   90.00
#
_symmetry.space_group_name_H-M   'P 1'
#
loop_
_entity.id
_entity.type
_entity.pdbx_description
1 polymer ?
#
loop_
_entity_poly.entity_id
_entity_poly.type
_entity_poly.pdbx_seq_one_letter_code
_entity_poly.pdbx_strand_id
1 'polypeptide(L)'
;MVEFTADDVDFPKEIIHGTFKKNLELILKSGGLSKMKRNHIHFTSGLPEWLIELRRKPRPSSNSEDNNNKDNDNNNKDGEKIISGMRKTCNVLIYLDVEKLKNSEKEDNNDDKLKFYKSDNGVILSPGDANGFINKKYFKKITDQYGTEITGI
;
A
#
# COMPACT_ATOMS: atom_id res chain seq x y z
N MET A 1 -15.28 -10.45 1.97
CA MET A 1 -13.90 -10.48 1.44
C MET A 1 -13.71 -11.78 0.69
N VAL A 2 -13.13 -11.72 -0.50
CA VAL A 2 -12.91 -12.87 -1.38
C VAL A 2 -11.40 -13.03 -1.56
N GLU A 3 -10.88 -14.24 -1.36
CA GLU A 3 -9.48 -14.57 -1.66
C GLU A 3 -9.27 -14.49 -3.17
N PHE A 4 -8.17 -13.90 -3.60
CA PHE A 4 -7.77 -13.90 -5.01
C PHE A 4 -6.40 -14.56 -5.15
N THR A 5 -6.22 -15.31 -6.23
CA THR A 5 -5.07 -16.16 -6.54
C THR A 5 -4.33 -15.67 -7.77
N ALA A 6 -3.09 -16.09 -7.96
CA ALA A 6 -2.19 -15.64 -9.03
C ALA A 6 -2.75 -15.83 -10.45
N ASP A 7 -3.65 -16.81 -10.61
CA ASP A 7 -4.27 -17.18 -11.88
C ASP A 7 -5.61 -16.45 -12.13
N ASP A 8 -6.07 -15.63 -11.17
CA ASP A 8 -7.25 -14.80 -11.36
C ASP A 8 -6.99 -13.71 -12.42
N VAL A 9 -7.93 -13.60 -13.35
CA VAL A 9 -7.89 -12.64 -14.46
C VAL A 9 -7.84 -11.20 -13.96
N ASP A 10 -8.42 -10.92 -12.79
CA ASP A 10 -8.46 -9.60 -12.18
C ASP A 10 -7.42 -9.39 -11.07
N PHE A 11 -6.32 -10.18 -11.05
CA PHE A 11 -5.23 -9.99 -10.09
C PHE A 11 -4.74 -8.52 -10.12
N PRO A 12 -4.61 -7.85 -8.96
CA PRO A 12 -4.22 -6.45 -8.90
C PRO A 12 -2.86 -6.18 -9.56
N LYS A 13 -2.83 -5.23 -10.49
CA LYS A 13 -1.59 -4.78 -11.15
C LYS A 13 -0.62 -4.08 -10.19
N GLU A 14 -1.15 -3.49 -9.12
CA GLU A 14 -0.38 -2.86 -8.07
C GLU A 14 -0.95 -3.24 -6.70
N ILE A 15 -0.07 -3.43 -5.72
CA ILE A 15 -0.42 -3.61 -4.31
C ILE A 15 0.44 -2.64 -3.51
N ILE A 16 -0.20 -1.65 -2.92
CA ILE A 16 0.49 -0.48 -2.34
C ILE A 16 0.11 -0.32 -0.87
N HIS A 17 1.12 -0.23 0.00
CA HIS A 17 0.96 0.10 1.41
C HIS A 17 1.37 1.55 1.68
N GLY A 18 0.47 2.33 2.30
CA GLY A 18 0.80 3.67 2.79
C GLY A 18 1.28 3.63 4.23
N THR A 19 2.39 4.31 4.51
CA THR A 19 2.96 4.44 5.86
C THR A 19 3.53 5.84 6.08
N PHE A 20 4.21 6.03 7.21
CA PHE A 20 4.86 7.28 7.58
C PHE A 20 6.38 7.13 7.53
N LYS A 21 7.11 8.19 7.16
CA LYS A 21 8.57 8.24 7.14
C LYS A 21 9.19 7.80 8.48
N LYS A 22 8.61 8.20 9.60
CA LYS A 22 9.04 7.78 10.95
C LYS A 22 8.93 6.27 11.22
N ASN A 23 8.06 5.56 10.49
CA ASN A 23 7.88 4.12 10.63
C ASN A 23 8.72 3.33 9.62
N LEU A 24 9.22 3.99 8.56
CA LEU A 24 9.93 3.33 7.47
C LEU A 24 11.20 2.63 7.97
N GLU A 25 11.97 3.29 8.83
CA GLU A 25 13.17 2.71 9.43
C GLU A 25 12.84 1.45 10.24
N LEU A 26 11.77 1.47 11.04
CA LEU A 26 11.32 0.30 11.80
C LEU A 26 10.86 -0.84 10.88
N ILE A 27 10.15 -0.54 9.80
CA ILE A 27 9.73 -1.52 8.79
C ILE A 27 10.96 -2.19 8.17
N LEU A 28 11.97 -1.42 7.78
CA LEU A 28 13.17 -1.95 7.15
C LEU A 28 14.05 -2.76 8.12
N LYS A 29 14.20 -2.28 9.37
CA LYS A 29 14.95 -2.95 10.43
C LYS A 29 14.30 -4.23 10.90
N SER A 30 12.97 -4.25 11.04
CA SER A 30 12.22 -5.47 11.36
C SER A 30 12.19 -6.47 10.19
N GLY A 31 12.47 -6.02 8.98
CA GLY A 31 12.61 -6.85 7.79
C GLY A 31 11.38 -6.87 6.87
N GLY A 32 10.38 -6.02 7.08
CA GLY A 32 9.11 -6.09 6.35
C GLY A 32 7.91 -5.46 7.06
N LEU A 33 6.72 -5.71 6.51
CA LEU A 33 5.44 -5.24 7.07
C LEU A 33 4.89 -6.27 8.05
N SER A 34 4.32 -5.81 9.17
CA SER A 34 3.64 -6.66 10.14
C SER A 34 2.17 -6.28 10.25
N LYS A 35 1.29 -7.28 10.41
CA LYS A 35 -0.11 -7.05 10.80
C LYS A 35 -0.24 -6.40 12.19
N MET A 36 0.83 -6.43 12.99
CA MET A 36 0.85 -5.97 14.38
C MET A 36 -0.30 -6.64 15.18
N LYS A 37 -1.05 -5.87 15.96
CA LYS A 37 -2.23 -6.36 16.72
C LYS A 37 -3.50 -6.49 15.86
N ARG A 38 -3.44 -6.27 14.54
CA ARG A 38 -4.59 -6.37 13.64
C ARG A 38 -4.69 -7.78 13.05
N ASN A 39 -5.82 -8.04 12.39
CA ASN A 39 -6.03 -9.27 11.63
C ASN A 39 -5.31 -9.25 10.27
N HIS A 40 -5.24 -8.08 9.63
CA HIS A 40 -4.67 -7.94 8.28
C HIS A 40 -3.83 -6.67 8.12
N ILE A 41 -2.81 -6.75 7.28
CA ILE A 41 -2.14 -5.62 6.64
C ILE A 41 -3.04 -5.12 5.51
N HIS A 42 -3.20 -3.80 5.41
CA HIS A 42 -4.11 -3.17 4.47
C HIS A 42 -3.33 -2.55 3.31
N PHE A 43 -3.86 -2.73 2.11
CA PHE A 43 -3.29 -2.31 0.85
C PHE A 43 -4.34 -1.66 -0.05
N THR A 44 -3.85 -0.98 -1.07
CA THR A 44 -4.66 -0.40 -2.15
C THR A 44 -4.22 -1.00 -3.49
N SER A 45 -5.16 -1.20 -4.39
CA SER A 45 -4.94 -1.77 -5.74
C SER A 45 -4.47 -0.74 -6.77
N GLY A 46 -4.05 0.44 -6.32
CA GLY A 46 -3.71 1.60 -7.14
C GLY A 46 -3.67 2.87 -6.28
N LEU A 47 -3.21 3.98 -6.88
CA LEU A 47 -3.18 5.26 -6.17
C LEU A 47 -4.59 5.83 -6.01
N PRO A 48 -4.97 6.29 -4.82
CA PRO A 48 -6.24 6.98 -4.64
C PRO A 48 -6.24 8.35 -5.32
N GLU A 49 -7.43 8.80 -5.73
CA GLU A 49 -7.60 10.06 -6.49
C GLU A 49 -6.92 11.26 -5.83
N TRP A 50 -7.03 11.39 -4.50
CA TRP A 50 -6.39 12.48 -3.75
C TRP A 50 -4.85 12.50 -3.89
N LEU A 51 -4.23 11.33 -4.07
CA LEU A 51 -2.79 11.20 -4.21
C LEU A 51 -2.34 11.42 -5.66
N ILE A 52 -3.17 11.01 -6.62
CA ILE A 52 -2.97 11.34 -8.04
C ILE A 52 -3.00 12.86 -8.22
N GLU A 53 -3.99 13.52 -7.62
CA GLU A 53 -4.11 14.98 -7.63
C GLU A 53 -2.93 15.66 -6.94
N LEU A 54 -2.47 15.14 -5.79
CA LEU A 54 -1.28 15.68 -5.11
C LEU A 54 -0.04 15.61 -6.01
N ARG A 55 0.15 14.53 -6.76
CA ARG A 55 1.31 14.34 -7.66
C ARG A 55 1.29 15.23 -8.90
N ARG A 56 0.12 15.76 -9.28
CA ARG A 56 -0.02 16.70 -10.40
C ARG A 56 0.40 18.12 -10.02
N LYS A 57 0.31 18.48 -8.74
CA LYS A 57 0.65 19.81 -8.25
C LYS A 57 2.17 20.00 -8.23
N PRO A 58 2.67 21.22 -8.52
CA PRO A 58 4.08 21.52 -8.34
C PRO A 58 4.46 21.24 -6.88
N ARG A 59 5.58 20.54 -6.71
CA ARG A 59 6.08 20.20 -5.38
C ARG A 59 6.28 21.51 -4.60
N PRO A 60 5.73 21.65 -3.39
CA PRO A 60 5.96 22.85 -2.60
C PRO A 60 7.47 23.01 -2.43
N SER A 61 8.01 24.12 -2.95
CA SER A 61 9.39 24.53 -2.66
C SER A 61 9.56 24.54 -1.14
N SER A 62 10.69 24.07 -0.65
CA SER A 62 10.98 23.74 0.76
C SER A 62 10.85 24.89 1.77
N ASN A 63 10.23 26.02 1.41
CA ASN A 63 10.03 27.20 2.24
C ASN A 63 8.55 27.64 2.33
N SER A 64 7.62 26.73 2.60
CA SER A 64 6.28 27.14 3.06
C SER A 64 5.68 26.08 3.99
N GLU A 65 5.81 26.32 5.30
CA GLU A 65 4.95 25.72 6.32
C GLU A 65 3.56 26.38 6.24
N ASP A 66 2.80 26.10 5.18
CA ASP A 66 1.41 26.51 5.13
C ASP A 66 0.54 25.48 5.87
N ASN A 67 0.42 25.73 7.17
CA ASN A 67 -0.65 25.24 8.02
C ASN A 67 -2.00 25.78 7.52
N ASN A 68 -2.58 25.13 6.52
CA ASN A 68 -3.99 25.33 6.19
C ASN A 68 -4.69 23.99 6.00
N ASN A 69 -5.05 23.40 7.13
CA ASN A 69 -6.14 22.44 7.22
C ASN A 69 -7.45 23.22 6.98
N LYS A 70 -7.89 23.32 5.72
CA LYS A 70 -9.22 23.81 5.36
C LYS A 70 -9.90 22.83 4.41
N ASP A 71 -10.69 21.98 5.06
CA ASP A 71 -12.05 21.54 4.75
C ASP A 71 -12.53 21.37 3.30
N ASN A 72 -13.27 20.25 3.18
CA ASN A 72 -14.48 20.03 2.38
C ASN A 72 -14.39 20.33 0.88
N ASP A 73 -14.44 19.25 0.09
CA ASP A 73 -15.35 19.30 -1.04
C ASP A 73 -15.99 17.95 -1.37
N ASN A 74 -17.32 17.99 -1.37
CA ASN A 74 -18.22 16.98 -1.89
C ASN A 74 -18.27 17.17 -3.40
N ASN A 75 -17.68 16.26 -4.17
CA ASN A 75 -18.01 16.14 -5.58
C ASN A 75 -18.13 14.66 -5.94
N ASN A 76 -19.38 14.19 -5.97
CA ASN A 76 -19.79 12.95 -6.61
C ASN A 76 -19.50 13.05 -8.12
N LYS A 77 -18.71 12.11 -8.64
CA LYS A 77 -18.81 11.64 -10.02
C LYS A 77 -18.75 10.11 -9.97
N ASP A 78 -19.77 9.49 -10.54
CA ASP A 78 -19.99 8.05 -10.51
C ASP A 78 -18.85 7.31 -11.22
N GLY A 79 -18.25 6.38 -10.46
CA GLY A 79 -17.10 5.58 -10.80
C GLY A 79 -16.55 5.06 -9.48
N GLU A 80 -17.06 3.90 -9.06
CA GLU A 80 -16.82 3.20 -7.78
C GLU A 80 -15.91 3.95 -6.81
N LYS A 81 -16.51 4.58 -5.79
CA LYS A 81 -15.79 5.29 -4.73
C LYS A 81 -14.89 4.30 -3.99
N ILE A 82 -13.67 4.10 -4.49
CA ILE A 82 -12.64 3.29 -3.82
C ILE A 82 -12.37 4.00 -2.50
N ILE A 83 -12.87 3.45 -1.41
CA ILE A 83 -12.48 3.85 -0.07
C ILE A 83 -11.06 3.34 0.07
N SER A 84 -10.11 4.19 -0.30
CA SER A 84 -8.71 3.88 -0.13
C SER A 84 -8.46 3.59 1.34
N GLY A 85 -8.02 2.37 1.66
CA GLY A 85 -7.51 2.03 2.99
C GLY A 85 -6.28 2.85 3.39
N MET A 86 -5.76 3.69 2.48
CA MET A 86 -4.65 4.59 2.70
C MET A 86 -5.10 5.90 3.35
N ARG A 87 -4.47 6.23 4.49
CA ARG A 87 -4.71 7.51 5.16
C ARG A 87 -4.13 8.65 4.30
N LYS A 88 -4.88 9.74 4.14
CA LYS A 88 -4.44 10.97 3.44
C LYS A 88 -3.14 11.56 3.99
N THR A 89 -2.82 11.26 5.25
CA THR A 89 -1.63 11.75 5.94
C THR A 89 -0.40 10.86 5.76
N CYS A 90 -0.52 9.69 5.15
CA CYS A 90 0.63 8.85 4.83
C CYS A 90 1.54 9.56 3.82
N ASN A 91 2.84 9.55 4.09
CA ASN A 91 3.84 10.26 3.29
C ASN A 91 4.91 9.36 2.66
N VAL A 92 4.78 8.04 2.87
CA VAL A 92 5.61 7.01 2.25
C VAL A 92 4.70 5.93 1.68
N LEU A 93 5.04 5.46 0.48
CA LEU A 93 4.38 4.37 -0.22
C LEU A 93 5.37 3.22 -0.42
N ILE A 94 4.97 2.02 -0.02
CA ILE A 94 5.70 0.78 -0.27
C ILE A 94 4.91 0.00 -1.33
N TYR A 95 5.53 -0.21 -2.48
CA TYR A 95 4.97 -0.99 -3.57
C TYR A 95 5.44 -2.42 -3.43
N LEU A 96 4.51 -3.38 -3.46
CA LEU A 96 4.86 -4.79 -3.49
C LEU A 96 5.11 -5.28 -4.93
N ASP A 97 5.98 -6.27 -5.05
CA ASP A 97 6.31 -6.97 -6.28
C ASP A 97 5.28 -8.06 -6.54
N VAL A 98 4.29 -7.72 -7.37
CA VAL A 98 3.16 -8.57 -7.75
C VAL A 98 3.62 -9.94 -8.27
N GLU A 99 4.67 -9.99 -9.08
CA GLU A 99 5.17 -11.26 -9.64
C GLU A 99 5.74 -12.17 -8.54
N LYS A 100 6.50 -11.60 -7.60
CA LYS A 100 7.00 -12.37 -6.45
C LYS A 100 5.86 -12.84 -5.54
N LEU A 101 4.82 -12.03 -5.37
CA LEU A 101 3.65 -12.42 -4.58
C LEU A 101 2.91 -13.61 -5.23
N LYS A 102 2.70 -13.55 -6.55
CA LYS A 102 2.10 -14.66 -7.32
C LYS A 102 2.91 -15.95 -7.17
N ASN A 103 4.24 -15.85 -7.22
CA ASN A 103 5.10 -17.01 -7.04
C ASN A 103 5.05 -17.58 -5.61
N SER A 104 4.93 -16.71 -4.59
CA SER A 104 4.81 -17.17 -3.19
C SER A 104 3.51 -17.91 -2.90
N GLU A 105 2.45 -17.65 -3.65
CA GLU A 105 1.18 -18.36 -3.51
C GLU A 105 1.26 -19.80 -4.01
N LYS A 106 2.09 -20.03 -5.03
CA LYS A 106 2.35 -21.34 -5.66
C LYS A 106 3.39 -22.19 -4.93
N GLU A 107 3.97 -21.68 -3.85
CA GLU A 107 4.97 -22.41 -3.08
C GLU A 107 4.31 -23.40 -2.11
N ASP A 108 4.76 -24.66 -2.15
CA ASP A 108 4.23 -25.75 -1.29
C ASP A 108 4.68 -25.63 0.17
N ASN A 109 5.71 -24.83 0.44
CA ASN A 109 6.19 -24.55 1.79
C ASN A 109 5.31 -23.49 2.44
N ASN A 110 4.63 -23.86 3.53
CA ASN A 110 3.61 -23.04 4.17
C ASN A 110 4.16 -21.77 4.85
N ASP A 111 5.48 -21.69 5.08
CA ASP A 111 6.09 -20.63 5.87
C ASP A 111 6.19 -19.28 5.14
N ASP A 112 6.24 -19.29 3.80
CA ASP A 112 6.32 -18.09 2.96
C ASP A 112 5.05 -17.83 2.14
N LYS A 113 4.02 -18.66 2.31
CA LYS A 113 2.76 -18.54 1.56
C LYS A 113 2.00 -17.30 1.99
N LEU A 114 1.84 -16.36 1.06
CA LEU A 114 1.06 -15.15 1.27
C LEU A 114 -0.32 -15.26 0.64
N LYS A 115 -1.35 -14.98 1.45
CA LYS A 115 -2.73 -14.89 0.98
C LYS A 115 -3.17 -13.44 0.86
N PHE A 116 -3.96 -13.14 -0.16
CA PHE A 116 -4.56 -11.83 -0.34
C PHE A 116 -6.06 -11.94 -0.54
N TYR A 117 -6.77 -10.97 0.01
CA TYR A 117 -8.21 -10.87 -0.05
C TYR A 117 -8.62 -9.50 -0.54
N LYS A 118 -9.66 -9.44 -1.36
CA LYS A 118 -10.31 -8.20 -1.76
C LYS A 118 -11.60 -8.05 -0.97
N SER A 119 -11.75 -6.90 -0.32
CA SER A 119 -13.02 -6.52 0.32
C SER A 119 -14.00 -5.97 -0.72
N ASP A 120 -15.27 -5.92 -0.35
CA ASP A 120 -16.36 -5.42 -1.20
C ASP A 120 -16.15 -3.93 -1.57
N ASN A 121 -15.37 -3.19 -0.77
CA ASN A 121 -15.00 -1.79 -1.02
C ASN A 121 -13.67 -1.64 -1.80
N GLY A 122 -13.14 -2.72 -2.38
CA GLY A 122 -11.91 -2.71 -3.17
C GLY A 122 -10.60 -2.63 -2.36
N VAL A 123 -10.67 -2.61 -1.02
CA VAL A 123 -9.47 -2.68 -0.18
C VAL A 123 -8.86 -4.07 -0.26
N ILE A 124 -7.55 -4.13 -0.48
CA ILE A 124 -6.77 -5.37 -0.47
C ILE A 124 -6.26 -5.62 0.95
N LEU A 125 -6.36 -6.86 1.42
CA LEU A 125 -6.03 -7.30 2.77
C LEU A 125 -5.13 -8.53 2.68
N SER A 126 -4.13 -8.60 3.55
CA SER A 126 -3.35 -9.84 3.74
C SER A 126 -3.11 -10.09 5.22
N PRO A 127 -3.27 -11.31 5.73
CA PRO A 127 -2.83 -11.67 7.07
C PRO A 127 -1.30 -11.62 7.19
N GLY A 128 -0.56 -11.65 6.07
CA GLY A 128 0.86 -11.96 6.06
C GLY A 128 1.10 -13.47 6.03
N ASP A 129 2.35 -13.87 6.24
CA ASP A 129 2.78 -15.25 6.43
C ASP A 129 2.25 -15.85 7.75
N ALA A 130 2.73 -17.04 8.12
CA ALA A 130 2.36 -17.71 9.38
C ALA A 130 2.64 -16.84 10.64
N ASN A 131 3.56 -15.89 10.57
CA ASN A 131 3.92 -14.95 11.64
C ASN A 131 3.17 -13.61 11.52
N GLY A 132 2.32 -13.45 10.52
CA GLY A 132 1.61 -12.21 10.23
C GLY A 132 2.51 -11.13 9.62
N PHE A 133 3.52 -11.55 8.86
CA PHE A 133 4.57 -10.71 8.32
C PHE A 133 4.62 -10.78 6.78
N ILE A 134 5.04 -9.70 6.14
CA ILE A 134 5.35 -9.66 4.71
C ILE A 134 6.77 -9.15 4.58
N ASN A 135 7.67 -10.06 4.24
CA ASN A 135 9.09 -9.79 4.14
C ASN A 135 9.40 -8.73 3.06
N LYS A 136 10.39 -7.87 3.33
CA LYS A 136 10.85 -6.83 2.40
C LYS A 136 11.37 -7.37 1.06
N LYS A 137 11.65 -8.68 0.94
CA LYS A 137 11.95 -9.33 -0.36
C LYS A 137 10.84 -9.14 -1.40
N TYR A 138 9.60 -8.93 -0.93
CA TYR A 138 8.44 -8.61 -1.75
C TYR A 138 8.29 -7.12 -2.05
N PHE A 139 9.18 -6.25 -1.59
CA PHE A 139 9.11 -4.82 -1.91
C PHE A 139 9.70 -4.61 -3.29
N LYS A 140 8.93 -3.97 -4.17
CA LYS A 140 9.37 -3.55 -5.52
C LYS A 140 10.10 -2.22 -5.48
N LYS A 141 9.53 -1.24 -4.77
CA LYS A 141 10.10 0.10 -4.58
C LYS A 141 9.43 0.82 -3.42
N ILE A 142 10.08 1.86 -2.93
CA ILE A 142 9.56 2.74 -1.87
C ILE A 142 9.63 4.17 -2.39
N THR A 143 8.52 4.89 -2.34
CA THR A 143 8.47 6.30 -2.76
C THR A 143 7.91 7.16 -1.66
N ASP A 144 8.14 8.47 -1.72
CA ASP A 144 7.29 9.40 -1.00
C ASP A 144 5.95 9.61 -1.72
N GLN A 145 5.07 10.42 -1.10
CA GLN A 145 3.75 10.77 -1.64
C GLN A 145 3.81 11.45 -3.02
N TYR A 146 4.91 12.11 -3.37
CA TYR A 146 5.08 12.78 -4.65
C TYR A 146 5.67 11.87 -5.74
N GLY A 147 5.98 10.61 -5.41
CA GLY A 147 6.51 9.63 -6.35
C GLY A 147 8.02 9.64 -6.52
N THR A 148 8.75 10.41 -5.69
CA THR A 148 10.21 10.31 -5.65
C THR A 148 10.60 9.04 -4.91
N GLU A 149 11.42 8.22 -5.55
CA GLU A 149 11.94 7.00 -4.95
C GLU A 149 12.86 7.33 -3.78
N ILE A 150 12.65 6.64 -2.66
CA ILE A 150 13.46 6.80 -1.46
C ILE A 150 14.49 5.68 -1.47
N THR A 151 15.74 6.05 -1.77
CA THR A 151 16.89 5.14 -1.79
C THR A 151 17.81 5.38 -0.60
N GLY A 152 18.64 4.40 -0.24
CA GLY A 152 19.69 4.55 0.78
C GLY A 152 19.21 4.53 2.23
N ILE A 153 18.21 3.69 2.55
CA ILE A 153 17.67 3.49 3.90
C ILE A 153 17.97 2.08 4.41
#